data_AF-A0A2T0LL73-F1
#
_entry.id   AF-A0A2T0LL73-F1
#
_cell.length_a   1.000
_cell.length_b   1.000
_cell.length_c   1.000
_cell.angle_alpha   90.00
_cell.angle_beta   90.00
_cell.angle_gamma   90.00
#
_symmetry.space_group_name_H-M   'P 1'
#
loop_
_entity.id
_entity.type
_entity.pdbx_description
1 polymer ?
#
loop_
_entity_poly.entity_id
_entity_poly.type
_entity_poly.pdbx_seq_one_letter_code
_entity_poly.pdbx_strand_id
1 'polypeptide(L)'
;MRDETTNGDREGRALTATRMAADVVRAGLAVAAVVVAILGSVDGAVRLGVAAAVLLVPRLGKVPPLFDLAVCLTIPTAMIASILGWYQSVPWIDWVLHTVDTGAIAAALHLLLIRAEVFPPLLDRGVRTVANPLLTLMLGWTIGMLWEFYEWIGERLLGMEMVVGYTDTVGDLLADGAGSLGAGLLLTLWATTIGRRRHRWLVAAGAADHGRSLRT
;
A
#
# COMPACT_ATOMS: atom_id res chain seq x y z
N MET A 1 20.75 -33.43 5.54
CA MET A 1 21.73 -32.32 5.42
C MET A 1 21.77 -31.65 4.03
N ARG A 2 20.93 -32.06 3.07
CA ARG A 2 20.64 -31.30 1.83
C ARG A 2 19.21 -30.77 1.96
N ASP A 3 19.01 -29.50 2.30
CA ASP A 3 17.70 -28.83 2.08
C ASP A 3 17.71 -27.31 2.35
N GLU A 4 18.51 -26.84 3.30
CA GLU A 4 18.45 -25.43 3.72
C GLU A 4 19.00 -24.44 2.67
N THR A 5 20.03 -24.82 1.92
CA THR A 5 20.62 -23.96 0.88
C THR A 5 19.72 -23.82 -0.33
N THR A 6 19.09 -24.91 -0.77
CA THR A 6 18.17 -24.94 -1.91
C THR A 6 16.87 -24.20 -1.65
N ASN A 7 16.37 -24.23 -0.41
CA ASN A 7 15.14 -23.51 -0.05
C ASN A 7 15.38 -21.99 0.03
N GLY A 8 16.52 -21.56 0.60
CA GLY A 8 16.91 -20.15 0.65
C GLY A 8 17.09 -19.52 -0.74
N ASP A 9 17.66 -20.25 -1.68
CA ASP A 9 17.82 -19.78 -3.07
C ASP A 9 16.47 -19.60 -3.79
N ARG A 10 15.50 -20.49 -3.55
CA ARG A 10 14.14 -20.38 -4.12
C ARG A 10 13.40 -19.17 -3.57
N GLU A 11 13.45 -18.96 -2.25
CA GLU A 11 12.82 -17.81 -1.61
C GLU A 11 13.45 -16.49 -2.08
N GLY A 12 14.78 -16.43 -2.19
CA GLY A 12 15.51 -15.27 -2.72
C GLY A 12 15.11 -14.94 -4.16
N ARG A 13 14.98 -15.96 -5.02
CA ARG A 13 14.51 -15.81 -6.40
C ARG A 13 13.07 -15.32 -6.47
N ALA A 14 12.17 -15.86 -5.65
CA ALA A 14 10.78 -15.44 -5.59
C ALA A 14 10.66 -13.96 -5.19
N LEU A 15 11.34 -13.53 -4.12
CA LEU A 15 11.36 -12.12 -3.69
C LEU A 15 11.92 -11.19 -4.77
N THR A 16 12.93 -11.65 -5.51
CA THR A 16 13.51 -10.88 -6.63
C THR A 16 12.50 -10.76 -7.78
N ALA A 17 11.84 -11.84 -8.15
CA ALA A 17 10.79 -11.82 -9.17
C ALA A 17 9.63 -10.90 -8.79
N THR A 18 9.17 -10.92 -7.53
CA THR A 18 8.12 -10.00 -7.04
C THR A 18 8.54 -8.54 -7.17
N ARG A 19 9.79 -8.20 -6.83
CA ARG A 19 10.32 -6.83 -7.00
C ARG A 19 10.36 -6.43 -8.47
N MET A 20 10.84 -7.32 -9.34
CA MET A 20 10.89 -7.06 -10.78
C MET A 20 9.50 -6.84 -11.36
N ALA A 21 8.51 -7.64 -10.95
CA ALA A 21 7.13 -7.44 -11.38
C ALA A 21 6.61 -6.04 -11.01
N ALA A 22 6.84 -5.60 -9.77
CA ALA A 22 6.46 -4.26 -9.34
C ALA A 22 7.20 -3.16 -10.14
N ASP A 23 8.51 -3.34 -10.38
CA ASP A 23 9.31 -2.40 -11.16
C ASP A 23 8.84 -2.32 -12.64
N VAL A 24 8.41 -3.43 -13.23
CA VAL A 24 7.82 -3.46 -14.58
C VAL A 24 6.52 -2.66 -14.62
N VAL A 25 5.64 -2.82 -13.63
CA VAL A 25 4.37 -2.07 -13.60
C VAL A 25 4.62 -0.56 -13.46
N ARG A 26 5.55 -0.16 -12.59
CA ARG A 26 5.97 1.26 -12.48
C ARG A 26 6.52 1.82 -13.78
N ALA A 27 7.43 1.09 -14.42
CA ALA A 27 8.02 1.50 -15.68
C ALA A 27 6.94 1.62 -16.76
N GLY A 28 6.01 0.67 -16.82
CA GLY A 28 4.85 0.72 -17.72
C GLY A 28 4.01 1.98 -17.51
N LEU A 29 3.71 2.35 -16.27
CA LEU A 29 2.94 3.54 -15.96
C LEU A 29 3.67 4.84 -16.33
N ALA A 30 4.98 4.90 -16.06
CA ALA A 30 5.81 6.04 -16.44
C ALA A 30 5.92 6.19 -17.97
N VAL A 31 6.08 5.07 -18.70
CA VAL A 31 6.07 5.07 -20.17
C VAL A 31 4.71 5.50 -20.69
N ALA A 32 3.61 5.01 -20.11
CA ALA A 32 2.26 5.42 -20.49
C ALA A 32 2.05 6.93 -20.31
N ALA A 33 2.55 7.52 -19.22
CA ALA A 33 2.50 8.97 -19.00
C ALA A 33 3.20 9.75 -20.13
N VAL A 34 4.40 9.32 -20.53
CA VAL A 34 5.17 9.94 -21.63
C VAL A 34 4.46 9.78 -22.97
N VAL A 35 3.94 8.58 -23.26
CA VAL A 35 3.21 8.32 -24.51
C VAL A 35 1.97 9.20 -24.60
N VAL A 36 1.16 9.26 -23.54
CA VAL A 36 -0.05 10.09 -23.50
C VAL A 36 0.28 11.59 -23.63
N ALA A 37 1.42 12.04 -23.08
CA ALA A 37 1.92 13.41 -23.28
C ALA A 37 2.26 13.70 -24.75
N ILE A 38 2.97 12.78 -25.41
CA ILE A 38 3.33 12.90 -26.84
C ILE A 38 2.07 12.91 -27.72
N LEU A 39 1.05 12.15 -27.35
CA LEU A 39 -0.25 12.12 -28.02
C LEU A 39 -1.12 13.36 -27.74
N GLY A 40 -0.64 14.31 -26.93
CA GLY A 40 -1.25 15.62 -26.73
C GLY A 40 -2.20 15.71 -25.53
N SER A 41 -2.35 14.66 -24.72
CA SER A 41 -3.18 14.70 -23.51
C SER A 41 -2.35 15.08 -22.29
N VAL A 42 -2.30 16.38 -21.98
CA VAL A 42 -1.57 16.90 -20.81
C VAL A 42 -2.18 16.40 -19.50
N ASP A 43 -3.52 16.41 -19.38
CA ASP A 43 -4.22 15.94 -18.18
C ASP A 43 -3.94 14.45 -17.91
N GLY A 44 -4.05 13.60 -18.94
CA GLY A 44 -3.74 12.17 -18.81
C GLY A 44 -2.28 11.91 -18.45
N ALA A 45 -1.35 12.67 -19.04
CA ALA A 45 0.07 12.59 -18.69
C ALA A 45 0.35 12.98 -17.24
N VAL A 46 -0.29 14.05 -16.74
CA VAL A 46 -0.16 14.49 -15.35
C VAL A 46 -0.71 13.43 -14.40
N ARG A 47 -1.91 12.89 -14.64
CA ARG A 47 -2.52 11.84 -13.80
C ARG A 47 -1.63 10.60 -13.72
N LEU A 48 -1.19 10.08 -14.86
CA LEU A 48 -0.30 8.90 -14.93
C LEU A 48 1.07 9.19 -14.31
N GLY A 49 1.61 10.40 -14.51
CA GLY A 49 2.86 10.84 -13.92
C GLY A 49 2.80 10.93 -12.39
N VAL A 50 1.72 11.48 -11.84
CA VAL A 50 1.48 11.54 -10.39
C VAL A 50 1.37 10.12 -9.83
N ALA A 51 0.57 9.26 -10.47
CA ALA A 51 0.44 7.86 -10.04
C ALA A 51 1.80 7.13 -10.09
N ALA A 52 2.59 7.31 -11.15
CA ALA A 52 3.93 6.74 -11.26
C ALA A 52 4.86 7.25 -10.14
N ALA A 53 4.78 8.54 -9.79
CA ALA A 53 5.54 9.11 -8.68
C ALA A 53 5.11 8.53 -7.32
N VAL A 54 3.80 8.36 -7.09
CA VAL A 54 3.27 7.71 -5.87
C VAL A 54 3.78 6.28 -5.74
N LEU A 55 3.85 5.51 -6.84
CA LEU A 55 4.38 4.14 -6.82
C LEU A 55 5.88 4.06 -6.47
N LEU A 56 6.63 5.17 -6.54
CA LEU A 56 8.01 5.21 -6.08
C LEU A 56 8.12 5.25 -4.55
N VAL A 57 7.10 5.71 -3.83
CA VAL A 57 7.11 5.84 -2.36
C VAL A 57 7.39 4.50 -1.66
N PRO A 58 6.62 3.42 -1.89
CA PRO A 58 6.89 2.12 -1.24
C PRO A 58 8.24 1.53 -1.68
N ARG A 59 8.67 1.81 -2.91
CA ARG A 59 9.98 1.38 -3.44
C ARG A 59 11.14 2.06 -2.71
N LEU A 60 11.12 3.38 -2.59
CA LEU A 60 12.15 4.18 -1.90
C LEU A 60 12.15 3.88 -0.40
N GLY A 61 10.97 3.67 0.18
CA GLY A 61 10.79 3.21 1.55
C GLY A 61 11.28 1.78 1.82
N LYS A 62 11.61 1.02 0.78
CA LYS A 62 12.03 -0.39 0.85
C LYS A 62 10.98 -1.28 1.51
N VAL A 63 9.70 -0.99 1.23
CA VAL A 63 8.55 -1.81 1.65
C VAL A 63 8.77 -3.26 1.17
N PRO A 64 8.37 -4.29 1.94
CA PRO A 64 8.52 -5.67 1.54
C PRO A 64 7.84 -5.94 0.18
N PRO A 65 8.44 -6.77 -0.71
CA PRO A 65 8.04 -6.86 -2.11
C PRO A 65 6.57 -7.19 -2.36
N LEU A 66 5.96 -7.99 -1.47
CA LEU A 66 4.56 -8.38 -1.58
C LEU A 66 3.62 -7.17 -1.48
N PHE A 67 3.80 -6.32 -0.46
CA PHE A 67 2.97 -5.13 -0.26
C PHE A 67 3.28 -4.06 -1.30
N ASP A 68 4.55 -3.96 -1.70
CA ASP A 68 4.99 -3.07 -2.77
C ASP A 68 4.34 -3.44 -4.12
N LEU A 69 4.29 -4.73 -4.44
CA LEU A 69 3.61 -5.23 -5.64
C LEU A 69 2.09 -5.01 -5.54
N ALA A 70 1.48 -5.22 -4.37
CA ALA A 70 0.05 -5.00 -4.18
C ALA A 70 -0.35 -3.57 -4.58
N VAL A 71 0.34 -2.55 -4.05
CA VAL A 71 0.12 -1.14 -4.42
C VAL A 71 0.36 -0.90 -5.91
N CYS A 72 1.40 -1.53 -6.49
CA CYS A 72 1.66 -1.42 -7.92
C CYS A 72 0.58 -2.05 -8.80
N LEU A 73 -0.20 -3.00 -8.29
CA LEU A 73 -1.29 -3.61 -9.05
C LEU A 73 -2.60 -2.85 -8.86
N THR A 74 -2.92 -2.43 -7.64
CA THR A 74 -4.23 -1.83 -7.33
C THR A 74 -4.37 -0.42 -7.89
N ILE A 75 -3.39 0.47 -7.70
CA ILE A 75 -3.47 1.85 -8.20
C ILE A 75 -3.66 1.90 -9.73
N PRO A 76 -2.84 1.22 -10.56
CA PRO A 76 -3.06 1.22 -12.00
C PRO A 76 -4.39 0.56 -12.41
N THR A 77 -4.88 -0.40 -11.63
CA THR A 77 -6.20 -1.01 -11.89
C THR A 77 -7.32 0.02 -11.71
N ALA A 78 -7.26 0.85 -10.66
CA ALA A 78 -8.21 1.95 -10.47
C ALA A 78 -8.13 2.97 -11.62
N MET A 79 -6.92 3.29 -12.09
CA MET A 79 -6.75 4.17 -13.26
C MET A 79 -7.35 3.58 -14.53
N ILE A 80 -7.14 2.28 -14.78
CA ILE A 80 -7.72 1.57 -15.92
C ILE A 80 -9.26 1.57 -15.81
N ALA A 81 -9.79 1.31 -14.62
CA ALA A 81 -11.23 1.36 -14.37
C ALA A 81 -11.82 2.75 -14.68
N SER A 82 -11.11 3.82 -14.30
CA SER A 82 -11.49 5.19 -14.64
C SER A 82 -11.49 5.43 -16.16
N ILE A 83 -10.40 5.09 -16.84
CA ILE A 83 -10.25 5.29 -18.29
C ILE A 83 -11.30 4.52 -19.09
N LEU A 84 -11.63 3.30 -18.65
CA LEU A 84 -12.61 2.44 -19.31
C LEU A 84 -14.06 2.73 -18.90
N GLY A 85 -14.29 3.71 -18.01
CA GLY A 85 -15.63 4.08 -17.54
C GLY A 85 -16.30 2.98 -16.71
N TRP A 86 -15.52 2.17 -15.99
CA TRP A 86 -16.04 1.05 -15.20
C TRP A 86 -16.83 1.52 -13.99
N TYR A 87 -16.45 2.65 -13.38
CA TYR A 87 -17.20 3.23 -12.26
C TYR A 87 -18.66 3.53 -12.62
N GLN A 88 -18.92 3.90 -13.88
CA GLN A 88 -20.27 4.19 -14.37
C GLN A 88 -21.00 2.94 -14.89
N SER A 89 -20.26 1.93 -15.36
CA SER A 89 -20.82 0.76 -16.06
C SER A 89 -20.87 -0.52 -15.24
N VAL A 90 -20.11 -0.61 -14.14
CA VAL A 90 -19.99 -1.79 -13.28
C VAL A 90 -20.30 -1.38 -11.83
N PRO A 91 -21.54 -1.54 -11.35
CA PRO A 91 -22.02 -0.91 -10.10
C PRO A 91 -21.26 -1.26 -8.81
N TRP A 92 -20.49 -2.34 -8.79
CA TRP A 92 -19.77 -2.81 -7.60
C TRP A 92 -18.25 -2.60 -7.68
N ILE A 93 -17.73 -2.13 -8.83
CA ILE A 93 -16.28 -2.03 -9.03
C ILE A 93 -15.68 -1.02 -8.06
N ASP A 94 -16.43 0.03 -7.74
CA ASP A 94 -15.99 1.11 -6.88
C ASP A 94 -15.65 0.59 -5.48
N TRP A 95 -16.61 -0.08 -4.84
CA TRP A 95 -16.42 -0.72 -3.54
C TRP A 95 -15.31 -1.76 -3.53
N VAL A 96 -15.13 -2.50 -4.63
CA VAL A 96 -14.02 -3.45 -4.74
C VAL A 96 -12.68 -2.72 -4.76
N LEU A 97 -12.56 -1.64 -5.53
CA LEU A 97 -11.34 -0.84 -5.62
C LEU A 97 -11.06 -0.09 -4.31
N HIS A 98 -12.06 0.52 -3.68
CA HIS A 98 -11.95 1.07 -2.32
C HIS A 98 -11.46 0.01 -1.32
N THR A 99 -11.98 -1.21 -1.39
CA THR A 99 -11.51 -2.29 -0.50
C THR A 99 -10.05 -2.66 -0.77
N VAL A 100 -9.70 -3.01 -2.01
CA VAL A 100 -8.37 -3.59 -2.31
C VAL A 100 -7.27 -2.56 -2.39
N ASP A 101 -7.54 -1.39 -2.97
CA ASP A 101 -6.54 -0.34 -3.15
C ASP A 101 -6.24 0.33 -1.81
N THR A 102 -7.27 0.79 -1.09
CA THR A 102 -7.08 1.39 0.23
C THR A 102 -6.45 0.41 1.21
N GLY A 103 -6.82 -0.86 1.18
CA GLY A 103 -6.16 -1.91 1.97
C GLY A 103 -4.66 -2.06 1.65
N ALA A 104 -4.31 -2.10 0.36
CA ALA A 104 -2.90 -2.19 -0.07
C ALA A 104 -2.09 -0.95 0.33
N ILE A 105 -2.64 0.24 0.09
CA ILE A 105 -2.00 1.52 0.44
C ILE A 105 -1.85 1.64 1.95
N ALA A 106 -2.89 1.31 2.73
CA ALA A 106 -2.86 1.38 4.19
C ALA A 106 -1.80 0.45 4.79
N ALA A 107 -1.67 -0.79 4.28
CA ALA A 107 -0.63 -1.71 4.74
C ALA A 107 0.78 -1.22 4.37
N ALA A 108 0.97 -0.68 3.16
CA ALA A 108 2.24 -0.10 2.76
C ALA A 108 2.59 1.14 3.61
N LEU A 109 1.62 2.01 3.87
CA LEU A 109 1.77 3.19 4.72
C LEU A 109 2.09 2.81 6.16
N HIS A 110 1.42 1.80 6.71
CA HIS A 110 1.74 1.26 8.04
C HIS A 110 3.22 0.88 8.12
N LEU A 111 3.70 0.11 7.15
CA LEU A 111 5.10 -0.28 7.07
C LEU A 111 5.99 0.97 6.94
N LEU A 112 5.68 1.92 6.06
CA LEU A 112 6.44 3.17 5.96
C LEU A 112 6.50 3.96 7.28
N LEU A 113 5.44 3.98 8.08
CA LEU A 113 5.44 4.63 9.39
C LEU A 113 6.30 3.90 10.41
N ILE A 114 6.39 2.57 10.36
CA ILE A 114 7.39 1.81 11.13
C ILE A 114 8.80 2.18 10.65
N ARG A 115 9.00 2.39 9.34
CA ARG A 115 10.32 2.75 8.75
C ARG A 115 10.81 4.08 9.28
N ALA A 116 9.87 5.02 9.40
CA ALA A 116 10.05 6.37 9.88
C ALA A 116 10.05 6.46 11.42
N GLU A 117 9.96 5.32 12.12
CA GLU A 117 9.98 5.25 13.59
C GLU A 117 8.79 5.98 14.25
N VAL A 118 7.71 6.17 13.51
CA VAL A 118 6.43 6.73 14.00
C VAL A 118 5.58 5.63 14.64
N PHE A 119 5.55 4.44 14.04
CA PHE A 119 4.81 3.28 14.55
C PHE A 119 5.76 2.23 15.17
N PRO A 120 5.29 1.49 16.19
CA PRO A 120 6.05 0.39 16.76
C PRO A 120 6.22 -0.75 15.74
N PRO A 121 7.30 -1.54 15.82
CA PRO A 121 7.46 -2.77 15.05
C PRO A 121 6.28 -3.74 15.23
N LEU A 122 5.97 -4.51 14.20
CA LEU A 122 4.75 -5.35 14.15
C LEU A 122 4.65 -6.41 15.26
N LEU A 123 5.79 -6.88 15.77
CA LEU A 123 5.86 -7.84 16.89
C LEU A 123 6.59 -7.23 18.11
N ASP A 124 6.46 -5.91 18.30
CA ASP A 124 6.94 -5.25 19.52
C ASP A 124 6.27 -5.89 20.76
N ARG A 125 7.07 -6.22 21.77
CA ARG A 125 6.58 -6.87 22.99
C ARG A 125 5.80 -5.93 23.90
N GLY A 126 6.00 -4.62 23.77
CA GLY A 126 5.29 -3.59 24.52
C GLY A 126 3.92 -3.26 23.95
N VAL A 127 3.60 -3.75 22.75
CA VAL A 127 2.35 -3.44 22.03
C VAL A 127 1.60 -4.73 21.70
N ARG A 128 0.30 -4.75 21.95
CA ARG A 128 -0.53 -5.92 21.61
C ARG A 128 -0.60 -6.04 20.09
N THR A 129 -0.45 -7.25 19.55
CA THR A 129 -0.52 -7.52 18.10
C THR A 129 -1.83 -7.06 17.44
N VAL A 130 -2.93 -6.98 18.21
CA VAL A 130 -4.21 -6.42 17.76
C VAL A 130 -4.13 -4.92 17.41
N ALA A 131 -3.09 -4.21 17.85
CA ALA A 131 -2.87 -2.82 17.45
C ALA A 131 -2.60 -2.70 15.95
N ASN A 132 -1.94 -3.69 15.33
CA ASN A 132 -1.59 -3.63 13.91
C ASN A 132 -2.84 -3.48 13.00
N PRO A 133 -3.87 -4.36 13.09
CA PRO A 133 -5.08 -4.19 12.29
C PRO A 133 -5.85 -2.91 12.60
N LEU A 134 -5.87 -2.46 13.87
CA LEU A 134 -6.56 -1.22 14.23
C LEU A 134 -5.84 0.04 13.68
N LEU A 135 -4.52 0.10 13.78
CA LEU A 135 -3.73 1.18 13.20
C LEU A 135 -3.86 1.20 11.67
N THR A 136 -3.84 0.03 11.02
CA THR A 136 -4.04 -0.07 9.57
C THR A 136 -5.44 0.40 9.17
N LEU A 137 -6.48 0.02 9.93
CA LEU A 137 -7.85 0.50 9.76
C LEU A 137 -7.93 2.04 9.82
N MET A 138 -7.29 2.65 10.83
CA MET A 138 -7.29 4.11 10.98
C MET A 138 -6.57 4.81 9.81
N LEU A 139 -5.46 4.25 9.33
CA LEU A 139 -4.79 4.75 8.13
C LEU A 139 -5.69 4.64 6.90
N GLY A 140 -6.35 3.49 6.74
CA GLY A 140 -7.33 3.22 5.69
C GLY A 140 -8.42 4.26 5.62
N TRP A 141 -9.13 4.49 6.72
CA TRP A 141 -10.17 5.52 6.79
C TRP A 141 -9.63 6.93 6.56
N THR A 142 -8.39 7.22 6.97
CA THR A 142 -7.78 8.53 6.68
C THR A 142 -7.53 8.67 5.18
N ILE A 143 -7.01 7.64 4.52
CA ILE A 143 -6.79 7.62 3.06
C ILE A 143 -8.12 7.74 2.33
N GLY A 144 -9.10 6.92 2.70
CA GLY A 144 -10.46 6.95 2.17
C GLY A 144 -11.09 8.33 2.29
N MET A 145 -11.08 8.92 3.48
CA MET A 145 -11.60 10.27 3.69
C MET A 145 -10.91 11.32 2.81
N LEU A 146 -9.60 11.22 2.61
CA LEU A 146 -8.87 12.13 1.72
C LEU A 146 -9.25 11.91 0.26
N TRP A 147 -9.55 10.67 -0.15
CA TRP A 147 -10.09 10.36 -1.46
C TRP A 147 -11.49 10.98 -1.65
N GLU A 148 -12.40 10.78 -0.71
CA GLU A 148 -13.75 11.38 -0.73
C GLU A 148 -13.70 12.92 -0.83
N PHE A 149 -12.76 13.55 -0.13
CA PHE A 149 -12.54 15.00 -0.29
C PHE A 149 -12.03 15.36 -1.68
N TYR A 150 -11.14 14.54 -2.26
CA TYR A 150 -10.69 14.73 -3.63
C TYR A 150 -11.84 14.58 -4.63
N GLU A 151 -12.72 13.59 -4.48
CA GLU A 151 -13.88 13.40 -5.36
C GLU A 151 -14.86 14.55 -5.26
N TRP A 152 -15.20 14.95 -4.03
CA TRP A 152 -16.06 16.10 -3.79
C TRP A 152 -15.48 17.40 -4.35
N ILE A 153 -14.18 17.67 -4.14
CA ILE A 153 -13.50 18.83 -4.73
C ILE A 153 -13.52 18.73 -6.26
N GLY A 154 -13.27 17.54 -6.79
CA GLY A 154 -13.19 17.28 -8.21
C GLY A 154 -14.50 17.55 -8.93
N GLU A 155 -15.59 16.99 -8.41
CA GLU A 155 -16.94 17.23 -8.91
C GLU A 155 -17.32 18.69 -8.73
N ARG A 156 -17.14 19.24 -7.53
CA ARG A 156 -17.74 20.52 -7.16
C ARG A 156 -17.00 21.73 -7.70
N LEU A 157 -15.67 21.67 -7.70
CA LEU A 157 -14.79 22.82 -8.00
C LEU A 157 -14.08 22.69 -9.33
N LEU A 158 -13.83 21.46 -9.81
CA LEU A 158 -13.02 21.20 -11.01
C LEU A 158 -13.86 20.68 -12.19
N GLY A 159 -15.14 20.39 -11.99
CA GLY A 159 -16.04 19.87 -13.04
C GLY A 159 -15.63 18.48 -13.54
N MET A 160 -14.95 17.69 -12.70
CA MET A 160 -14.62 16.30 -13.02
C MET A 160 -15.85 15.41 -12.85
N GLU A 161 -16.02 14.46 -13.75
CA GLU A 161 -17.02 13.40 -13.59
C GLU A 161 -16.52 12.40 -12.53
N MET A 162 -16.98 12.59 -11.29
CA MET A 162 -16.71 11.71 -10.15
C MET A 162 -18.02 11.07 -9.69
N VAL A 163 -17.96 9.85 -9.16
CA VAL A 163 -19.08 9.27 -8.42
C VAL A 163 -19.08 9.96 -7.06
N VAL A 164 -20.20 10.59 -6.67
CA VAL A 164 -20.30 11.30 -5.39
C VAL A 164 -21.72 11.15 -4.83
N GLY A 165 -21.81 11.05 -3.51
CA GLY A 165 -23.10 11.07 -2.81
C GLY A 165 -22.98 10.61 -1.36
N TYR A 166 -23.99 10.88 -0.54
CA TYR A 166 -23.95 10.48 0.86
C TYR A 166 -23.82 8.96 1.05
N THR A 167 -24.63 8.19 0.31
CA THR A 167 -24.61 6.73 0.39
C THR A 167 -23.34 6.14 -0.21
N ASP A 168 -22.80 6.80 -1.23
CA ASP A 168 -21.56 6.46 -1.92
C ASP A 168 -20.39 6.59 -0.96
N THR A 169 -20.10 7.82 -0.52
CA THR A 169 -19.08 8.15 0.48
C THR A 169 -19.12 7.28 1.73
N VAL A 170 -20.31 7.03 2.28
CA VAL A 170 -20.43 6.15 3.45
C VAL A 170 -20.11 4.70 3.09
N GLY A 171 -20.54 4.22 1.91
CA GLY A 171 -20.21 2.90 1.40
C GLY A 171 -18.71 2.72 1.15
N ASP A 172 -18.08 3.73 0.56
CA ASP A 172 -16.65 3.74 0.25
C ASP A 172 -15.80 3.74 1.52
N LEU A 173 -16.13 4.59 2.50
CA LEU A 173 -15.45 4.56 3.79
C LEU A 173 -15.64 3.23 4.55
N LEU A 174 -16.78 2.54 4.38
CA LEU A 174 -16.98 1.20 4.92
C LEU A 174 -16.10 0.17 4.19
N ALA A 175 -16.01 0.25 2.86
CA ALA A 175 -15.16 -0.59 2.03
C ALA A 175 -13.66 -0.38 2.35
N ASP A 176 -13.22 0.87 2.45
CA ASP A 176 -11.87 1.27 2.86
C ASP A 176 -11.50 0.70 4.22
N GLY A 177 -12.44 0.81 5.17
CA GLY A 177 -12.28 0.27 6.51
C GLY A 177 -12.14 -1.25 6.51
N ALA A 178 -13.03 -1.95 5.80
CA ALA A 178 -12.99 -3.41 5.68
C ALA A 178 -11.69 -3.90 5.03
N GLY A 179 -11.29 -3.27 3.92
CA GLY A 179 -10.06 -3.55 3.19
C GLY A 179 -8.81 -3.35 4.06
N SER A 180 -8.75 -2.24 4.78
CA SER A 180 -7.62 -1.87 5.62
C SER A 180 -7.51 -2.70 6.90
N LEU A 181 -8.66 -3.05 7.50
CA LEU A 181 -8.70 -3.99 8.61
C LEU A 181 -8.19 -5.37 8.17
N GLY A 182 -8.69 -5.87 7.02
CA GLY A 182 -8.23 -7.11 6.40
C GLY A 182 -6.73 -7.10 6.09
N ALA A 183 -6.24 -6.01 5.49
CA ALA A 183 -4.83 -5.84 5.18
C ALA A 183 -3.95 -5.81 6.45
N GLY A 184 -4.40 -5.18 7.53
CA GLY A 184 -3.69 -5.18 8.81
C GLY A 184 -3.69 -6.55 9.52
N LEU A 185 -4.75 -7.34 9.35
CA LEU A 185 -4.77 -8.75 9.78
C LEU A 185 -3.76 -9.57 8.99
N LEU A 186 -3.75 -9.43 7.66
CA LEU A 186 -2.79 -10.10 6.78
C LEU A 186 -1.35 -9.68 7.09
N LEU A 187 -1.11 -8.41 7.40
CA LEU A 187 0.19 -7.88 7.82
C LEU A 187 0.65 -8.55 9.12
N THR A 188 -0.26 -8.74 10.08
CA THR A 188 0.02 -9.42 11.35
C THR A 188 0.30 -10.91 11.15
N LEU A 189 -0.47 -11.58 10.29
CA LEU A 189 -0.26 -12.98 9.93
C LEU A 189 1.07 -13.16 9.20
N TRP A 190 1.38 -12.27 8.25
CA TRP A 190 2.66 -12.24 7.53
C TRP A 190 3.84 -12.08 8.50
N ALA A 191 3.73 -11.16 9.46
CA ALA A 191 4.76 -10.92 10.46
C ALA A 191 5.00 -12.15 11.37
N THR A 192 3.93 -12.83 11.78
CA THR A 192 4.02 -14.00 12.67
C THR A 192 4.49 -15.27 11.95
N THR A 193 4.11 -15.45 10.67
CA THR A 193 4.48 -16.62 9.85
C THR A 193 5.91 -16.57 9.32
N ILE A 194 6.40 -15.40 8.90
CA ILE A 194 7.76 -15.26 8.34
C ILE A 194 8.85 -15.20 9.44
N GLY A 195 8.49 -15.09 10.71
CA GLY A 195 9.32 -15.46 11.87
C GLY A 195 10.77 -14.94 11.91
N ARG A 196 11.01 -13.83 12.63
CA ARG A 196 12.30 -13.36 13.22
C ARG A 196 13.54 -13.21 12.33
N ARG A 197 13.53 -13.60 11.05
CA ARG A 197 14.76 -13.66 10.23
C ARG A 197 15.12 -12.37 9.49
N ARG A 198 14.38 -11.25 9.64
CA ARG A 198 14.73 -9.94 9.03
C ARG A 198 14.36 -8.74 9.92
N HIS A 199 15.22 -7.72 9.92
CA HIS A 199 15.78 -7.13 11.15
C HIS A 199 15.33 -5.69 11.51
N ARG A 200 14.20 -5.18 10.98
CA ARG A 200 13.73 -3.80 11.32
C ARG A 200 12.22 -3.61 11.47
N TRP A 201 11.40 -4.38 10.75
CA TRP A 201 9.94 -4.25 10.76
C TRP A 201 9.26 -5.06 11.87
N LEU A 202 9.92 -6.14 12.30
CA LEU A 202 9.32 -7.17 13.15
C LEU A 202 9.61 -6.95 14.62
N VAL A 203 10.80 -6.46 14.97
CA VAL A 203 11.24 -6.29 16.36
C VAL A 203 12.04 -5.00 16.44
N ALA A 204 11.89 -4.26 17.54
CA ALA A 204 12.74 -3.11 17.83
C ALA A 204 14.20 -3.56 17.81
N ALA A 205 15.10 -2.78 17.18
CA ALA A 205 16.53 -3.01 17.34
C ALA A 205 16.82 -2.98 18.84
N GLY A 206 17.26 -4.12 19.39
CA GLY A 206 17.33 -4.31 20.83
C GLY A 206 18.05 -3.16 21.51
N ALA A 207 17.42 -2.59 22.54
CA ALA A 207 18.05 -1.80 23.59
C ALA A 207 19.01 -2.69 24.41
N ALA A 208 20.05 -3.18 23.76
CA ALA A 208 21.05 -4.06 24.32
C ALA A 208 22.43 -3.43 24.13
N ASP A 209 22.70 -2.34 24.86
CA ASP A 209 24.09 -2.04 25.28
C ASP A 209 24.25 -1.05 26.47
N HIS A 210 23.20 -0.38 26.95
CA HIS A 210 23.37 0.66 27.99
C HIS A 210 23.35 0.16 29.45
N GLY A 211 23.46 -1.15 29.68
CA GLY A 211 23.27 -1.74 31.02
C GLY A 211 24.48 -2.41 31.66
N ARG A 212 25.67 -2.38 31.05
CA ARG A 212 26.78 -3.27 31.46
C ARG A 212 28.12 -2.58 31.77
N SER A 213 28.11 -1.30 32.19
CA SER A 213 29.36 -0.59 32.55
C SER A 213 29.43 0.01 33.97
N LEU A 214 28.62 -0.45 34.93
CA LEU A 214 28.72 0.00 36.33
C LEU A 214 28.81 -1.19 37.29
N ARG A 215 29.87 -1.97 37.15
CA ARG A 215 30.45 -2.80 38.23
C ARG A 215 31.96 -2.85 38.07
N THR A 216 32.63 -1.83 38.59
CA THR A 216 34.01 -1.88 39.07
C THR A 216 34.08 -0.97 40.28
#